data_AF-A0A1V2Q8F6-F1
#
_entry.id   AF-A0A1V2Q8F6-F1
#
_cell.length_a   1.000
_cell.length_b   1.000
_cell.length_c   1.000
_cell.angle_alpha   90.00
_cell.angle_beta   90.00
_cell.angle_gamma   90.00
#
_symmetry.space_group_name_H-M   'P 1'
#
loop_
_entity.id
_entity.type
_entity.pdbx_description
1 polymer ?
#
loop_
_entity_poly.entity_id
_entity_poly.type
_entity_poly.pdbx_seq_one_letter_code
_entity_poly.pdbx_strand_id
1 'polypeptide(L)'
;MPRFATHEVGIVVAVQVVVRGLGAPPDTSTGPVIVVGGHSPVFTGCRVAARHESVVENEEDGTEIAVCDPVAWSQVWPRLRRFYS
;
A
#
# COMPACT_ATOMS: atom_id res chain seq x y z
N MET A 1 4.67 12.56 14.93
CA MET A 1 3.36 12.01 14.51
C MET A 1 3.09 12.44 13.08
N PRO A 2 3.28 11.59 12.05
CA PRO A 2 2.73 11.91 10.75
C PRO A 2 1.21 11.69 10.83
N ARG A 3 0.47 12.80 10.96
CA ARG A 3 -0.97 12.82 10.67
C ARG A 3 -1.10 12.70 9.15
N PHE A 4 -1.46 11.52 8.66
CA PHE A 4 -2.00 11.41 7.31
C PHE A 4 -3.38 12.06 7.34
N ALA A 5 -3.46 13.31 6.90
CA ALA A 5 -4.74 13.95 6.66
C ALA A 5 -5.37 13.24 5.46
N THR A 6 -6.37 12.40 5.72
CA THR A 6 -7.32 11.94 4.72
C THR A 6 -8.13 13.15 4.26
N HIS A 7 -7.53 14.01 3.43
CA HIS A 7 -8.32 14.82 2.51
C HIS A 7 -9.00 13.87 1.53
N GLU A 8 -10.16 14.25 1.01
CA GLU A 8 -11.05 13.49 0.11
C GLU A 8 -10.43 13.15 -1.27
N VAL A 9 -9.14 12.84 -1.30
CA VAL A 9 -8.45 12.16 -2.39
C VAL A 9 -8.60 10.68 -2.08
N GLY A 10 -9.27 9.92 -2.95
CA GLY A 10 -9.46 8.47 -2.80
C GLY A 10 -8.13 7.70 -2.81
N ILE A 11 -7.40 7.75 -1.70
CA ILE A 11 -6.15 7.01 -1.49
C ILE A 11 -6.55 5.57 -1.18
N VAL A 12 -6.24 4.65 -2.10
CA VAL A 12 -6.34 3.22 -1.82
C VAL A 12 -5.03 2.76 -1.22
N VAL A 13 -5.05 2.56 0.10
CA VAL A 13 -3.89 2.07 0.82
C VAL A 13 -3.80 0.56 0.59
N ALA A 14 -2.84 0.09 -0.22
CA ALA A 14 -2.43 -1.31 -0.20
C ALA A 14 -1.52 -1.51 1.01
N VAL A 15 -2.08 -1.28 2.20
CA VAL A 15 -1.39 -1.71 3.40
C VAL A 15 -1.22 -3.22 3.26
N GLN A 16 -0.10 -3.72 3.72
CA GLN A 16 0.05 -5.10 4.17
C GLN A 16 -1.03 -5.52 5.21
N VAL A 17 -1.94 -4.63 5.58
CA VAL A 17 -3.27 -4.92 6.11
C VAL A 17 -4.17 -5.34 4.95
N VAL A 18 -3.98 -6.59 4.55
CA VAL A 18 -5.07 -7.45 4.11
C VAL A 18 -6.18 -7.30 5.15
N VAL A 19 -7.17 -6.43 4.89
CA VAL A 19 -8.41 -6.44 5.68
C VAL A 19 -9.07 -7.77 5.35
N ARG A 20 -8.76 -8.79 6.15
CA ARG A 20 -9.31 -10.14 6.05
C ARG A 20 -10.84 -10.06 5.92
N GLY A 21 -11.35 -10.21 4.69
CA GLY A 21 -12.79 -10.38 4.43
C GLY A 21 -13.39 -9.50 3.34
N LEU A 22 -12.76 -8.41 2.94
CA LEU A 22 -13.25 -7.54 1.86
C LEU A 22 -12.47 -7.89 0.59
N GLY A 23 -13.14 -8.16 -0.53
CA GLY A 23 -12.50 -8.61 -1.78
C GLY A 23 -11.51 -7.59 -2.37
N ALA A 24 -11.07 -7.82 -3.62
CA ALA A 24 -10.26 -6.84 -4.33
C ALA A 24 -10.96 -5.47 -4.33
N PRO A 25 -10.22 -4.35 -4.21
CA PRO A 25 -10.78 -3.08 -4.62
C PRO A 25 -11.30 -3.18 -6.07
N PRO A 26 -12.37 -2.46 -6.45
CA PRO A 26 -12.87 -2.48 -7.83
C PRO A 26 -11.88 -1.78 -8.77
N ASP A 27 -11.92 -2.10 -10.07
CA ASP A 27 -11.06 -1.44 -11.08
C ASP A 27 -11.37 0.06 -11.24
N THR A 28 -12.51 0.53 -10.74
CA THR A 28 -12.86 1.95 -10.66
C THR A 28 -12.07 2.70 -9.58
N SER A 29 -11.35 2.00 -8.70
CA SER A 29 -10.45 2.58 -7.70
C SER A 29 -9.10 2.95 -8.34
N THR A 30 -9.09 4.08 -9.04
CA THR A 30 -7.95 4.58 -9.84
C THR A 30 -7.00 5.49 -9.07
N GLY A 31 -7.11 5.55 -7.75
CA GLY A 31 -6.19 6.31 -6.89
C GLY A 31 -4.78 5.70 -6.88
N PRO A 32 -3.75 6.49 -6.50
CA PRO A 32 -2.40 5.96 -6.29
C PRO A 32 -2.39 4.83 -5.26
N VAL A 33 -1.48 3.87 -5.45
CA VAL A 33 -1.32 2.74 -4.54
C VAL A 33 -0.24 3.08 -3.50
N ILE A 34 -0.58 2.91 -2.22
CA ILE A 34 0.42 2.99 -1.14
C ILE A 34 0.96 1.60 -0.84
N VAL A 35 2.28 1.44 -0.87
CA VAL A 35 2.98 0.19 -0.52
C VAL A 35 3.82 0.42 0.73
N VAL A 36 3.65 -0.43 1.73
CA VAL A 36 4.47 -0.47 2.95
C VAL A 36 5.56 -1.52 2.78
N GLY A 37 6.80 -1.20 3.13
CA GLY A 37 7.98 -2.05 2.86
C GLY A 37 8.71 -1.72 1.56
N GLY A 38 8.30 -0.66 0.85
CA GLY A 38 9.03 -0.02 -0.25
C GLY A 38 9.15 -0.79 -1.58
N HIS A 39 9.13 -2.12 -1.56
CA HIS A 39 9.48 -2.94 -2.73
C HIS A 39 8.38 -3.94 -3.10
N SER A 40 7.85 -3.82 -4.32
CA SER A 40 6.97 -4.81 -4.92
C SER A 40 7.29 -4.96 -6.41
N PRO A 41 7.45 -6.19 -6.93
CA PRO A 41 7.58 -6.41 -8.37
C PRO A 41 6.26 -6.23 -9.13
N VAL A 42 5.14 -6.03 -8.42
CA VAL A 42 3.79 -5.93 -8.98
C VAL A 42 3.38 -4.47 -9.19
N PHE A 43 3.91 -3.54 -8.39
CA PHE A 43 3.59 -2.12 -8.47
C PHE A 43 4.75 -1.35 -9.12
N THR A 44 4.43 -0.41 -10.00
CA THR A 44 5.39 0.37 -10.79
C THR A 44 5.29 1.86 -10.47
N GLY A 45 6.27 2.64 -10.92
CA GLY A 45 6.30 4.10 -10.70
C GLY A 45 6.42 4.48 -9.22
N CYS A 46 6.91 3.57 -8.39
CA CYS A 46 6.98 3.76 -6.95
C CYS A 46 8.03 4.81 -6.57
N ARG A 47 7.65 5.77 -5.74
CA ARG A 47 8.56 6.70 -5.06
C ARG A 47 8.37 6.62 -3.56
N VAL A 48 9.46 6.61 -2.80
CA VAL A 48 9.40 6.69 -1.33
C VAL A 48 8.82 8.05 -0.96
N ALA A 49 7.72 8.04 -0.20
CA ALA A 49 7.04 9.23 0.28
C ALA A 49 7.29 9.48 1.77
N ALA A 50 7.57 8.43 2.54
CA ALA A 50 7.91 8.51 3.95
C ALA A 50 8.71 7.28 4.40
N ARG A 51 9.32 7.39 5.57
CA ARG A 51 9.76 6.24 6.37
C ARG A 51 8.97 6.23 7.67
N HIS A 52 8.61 5.05 8.13
CA HIS A 52 8.05 4.87 9.46
C HIS A 52 9.12 5.19 10.49
N GLU A 53 8.76 6.00 11.48
CA GLU A 53 9.62 6.34 12.61
C GLU A 53 8.84 6.00 13.89
N SER A 54 9.39 5.11 14.68
CA SER A 54 8.86 4.70 15.97
C SER A 54 9.66 5.34 17.11
N VAL A 55 8.97 5.65 18.21
CA VAL A 55 9.62 6.14 19.44
C VAL A 55 10.32 4.98 20.18
N VAL A 56 9.90 3.75 19.90
CA VAL A 56 10.48 2.52 20.45
C VAL A 56 10.98 1.69 19.28
N GLU A 57 12.22 1.23 19.35
CA GLU A 57 12.79 0.36 18.32
C GLU A 57 11.91 -0.89 18.15
N ASN A 58 11.46 -1.11 16.92
CA ASN A 58 10.77 -2.31 16.50
C ASN A 58 11.18 -2.68 15.08
N GLU A 59 10.80 -3.87 14.64
CA GLU A 59 11.14 -4.40 13.32
C GLU A 59 10.55 -3.56 12.18
N GLU A 60 9.52 -2.76 12.47
CA GLU A 60 8.89 -1.86 11.53
C GLU A 60 9.54 -0.47 11.46
N ASP A 61 10.48 -0.12 12.35
CA ASP A 61 11.16 1.17 12.32
C ASP A 61 12.03 1.32 11.05
N GLY A 62 12.04 2.52 10.47
CA GLY A 62 12.72 2.79 9.21
C GLY A 62 12.03 2.23 7.95
N THR A 63 10.90 1.51 8.10
CA THR A 63 10.14 0.93 6.98
C THR A 63 9.72 1.98 5.97
N GLU A 64 10.04 1.77 4.70
CA GLU A 64 9.64 2.68 3.64
C GLU A 64 8.15 2.59 3.31
N ILE A 65 7.56 3.75 3.08
CA ILE A 65 6.20 3.91 2.56
C ILE A 65 6.33 4.54 1.17
N ALA A 66 5.98 3.78 0.14
CA ALA A 66 6.05 4.20 -1.24
C ALA A 66 4.66 4.51 -1.82
N VAL A 67 4.61 5.50 -2.71
CA VAL A 67 3.44 5.82 -3.54
C VAL A 67 3.75 5.35 -4.95
N CYS A 68 2.90 4.49 -5.49
CA CYS A 68 3.03 3.86 -6.80
C CYS A 68 1.86 4.24 -7.71
N ASP A 69 2.02 3.93 -9.00
CA ASP A 69 0.98 4.15 -10.01
C ASP A 69 -0.29 3.35 -9.70
N PRO A 70 -1.47 3.84 -10.14
CA PRO A 70 -2.71 3.07 -10.06
C PRO A 70 -2.62 1.77 -10.88
N VAL A 71 -3.41 0.78 -10.48
CA VAL A 71 -3.46 -0.55 -11.13
C VAL A 71 -4.90 -0.98 -11.40
N ALA A 72 -5.06 -1.88 -12.37
CA ALA A 72 -6.27 -2.69 -12.47
C ALA A 72 -6.24 -3.77 -11.38
N TRP A 73 -7.06 -3.59 -10.35
CA TRP A 73 -7.13 -4.49 -9.20
C TRP A 73 -7.53 -5.91 -9.58
N SER A 74 -8.40 -6.09 -10.58
CA SER A 74 -8.76 -7.40 -11.12
C SER A 74 -7.55 -8.19 -11.64
N GLN A 75 -6.52 -7.51 -12.15
CA GLN A 75 -5.30 -8.13 -12.67
C GLN A 75 -4.25 -8.38 -11.58
N VAL A 76 -4.16 -7.49 -10.61
CA VAL A 76 -3.13 -7.53 -9.55
C VAL A 76 -3.55 -8.42 -8.38
N TRP A 77 -4.82 -8.37 -7.97
CA TRP A 77 -5.33 -9.06 -6.77
C TRP A 77 -5.09 -10.57 -6.74
N PRO A 78 -5.26 -11.34 -7.83
CA PRO A 78 -4.96 -12.77 -7.83
C PRO A 78 -3.47 -13.10 -7.61
N ARG A 79 -2.56 -12.14 -7.86
CA ARG A 79 -1.12 -12.31 -7.60
C ARG A 79 -0.79 -12.04 -6.14
N LEU A 80 -1.39 -11.00 -5.55
CA LEU A 80 -1.17 -10.64 -4.14
C LEU A 80 -1.67 -11.72 -3.17
N ARG A 81 -2.77 -12.41 -3.49
CA ARG A 81 -3.33 -13.47 -2.66
C ARG A 81 -2.49 -14.76 -2.61
N ARG A 82 -1.55 -14.97 -3.53
CA ARG A 82 -0.70 -16.18 -3.54
C ARG A 82 0.40 -16.16 -2.48
N PHE A 83 0.75 -14.98 -1.98
CA PHE A 83 1.79 -14.85 -0.96
C PHE A 83 1.30 -15.16 0.47
N TYR A 84 0.00 -15.45 0.65
CA TYR A 84 -0.63 -15.65 1.96
C TYR A 84 -1.49 -16.92 2.04
N SER A 85 -1.28 -17.90 1.15
CA SER A 85 -1.89 -19.24 1.23
C SER A 85 -1.06 -20.19 2.08
#